data_AF-A0AAN7DP80-F1
#
_entry.id   AF-A0AAN7DP80-F1
#
_cell.length_a   1.000
_cell.length_b   1.000
_cell.length_c   1.000
_cell.angle_alpha   90.00
_cell.angle_beta   90.00
_cell.angle_gamma   90.00
#
_symmetry.space_group_name_H-M   'P 1'
#
loop_
_entity.id
_entity.type
_entity.pdbx_description
1 polymer ?
#
loop_
_entity_poly.entity_id
_entity_poly.type
_entity_poly.pdbx_seq_one_letter_code
_entity_poly.pdbx_strand_id
1 'polypeptide(L)'
;MASVRKRPLKVVTDSEDDQSDSRQKRDLHITSKRVSTIAEEKEDKKKGYAGYSHTLPIHTITKASVLSKEAPPENYSGFLRLGMLVLGASNIRLIIENWMKYGLLIGVPHHSHIPVRDLGLFMLAWLSVPLSLLISLVVEYGMGKLAVAAKNAKPDFLKKLAILERVVAVTHVSHLVFLLTFPSYLAYTQIYHPLVGSGVIVICLITFLKLTSFALVNHELRQAFVQGKSEDFYTEDAAYPNNVNAKNLLYAFFAPTLCYQPSYPRSEKFRKSFFFKRVGELITCLVMMYVLTEQYAKPTLANSIQALEDKKFVTIVERVLKLSTTAVVIWLLMFYALFHAFLNALAEVLRFGDRTFYLAWWNSGNLATYWRLWNRPVYLFFKRHVYIPAVQRGVPPAVCQLLVFLISALLHEVLVGIPTHSITGFAFWGMLGQIPLIAITHGIEKWRGKGTSLGNTIFWIVFCVVGQPTIALLYYYQWTATHKFDSNGNTV
;
A
#
# COMPACT_ATOMS: atom_id res chain seq x y z
N MET A 1 -14.29 47.60 4.30
CA MET A 1 -14.11 46.74 3.12
C MET A 1 -12.62 46.54 2.86
N ALA A 2 -12.06 45.40 3.25
CA ALA A 2 -10.71 45.00 2.86
C ALA A 2 -10.75 43.52 2.47
N SER A 3 -10.69 43.27 1.16
CA SER A 3 -10.72 41.94 0.54
C SER A 3 -9.41 41.20 0.86
N VAL A 4 -9.45 40.28 1.83
CA VAL A 4 -8.39 39.30 2.05
C VAL A 4 -8.44 38.29 0.91
N ARG A 5 -7.54 38.46 -0.06
CA ARG A 5 -7.38 37.55 -1.21
C ARG A 5 -6.78 36.23 -0.72
N LYS A 6 -7.63 35.24 -0.42
CA LYS A 6 -7.21 33.87 -0.11
C LYS A 6 -6.55 33.27 -1.37
N ARG A 7 -5.28 32.87 -1.26
CA ARG A 7 -4.60 32.05 -2.27
C ARG A 7 -4.98 30.57 -2.06
N PRO A 8 -5.11 29.78 -3.13
CA PRO A 8 -5.38 28.36 -3.01
C PRO A 8 -4.18 27.67 -2.34
N LEU A 9 -4.46 26.80 -1.38
CA LEU A 9 -3.50 25.87 -0.79
C LEU A 9 -2.98 24.96 -1.91
N LYS A 10 -1.72 25.17 -2.32
CA LYS A 10 -1.01 24.25 -3.22
C LYS A 10 -0.82 22.93 -2.46
N VAL A 11 -1.42 21.85 -2.97
CA VAL A 11 -1.26 20.49 -2.43
C VAL A 11 0.21 20.11 -2.61
N VAL A 12 0.95 20.11 -1.50
CA VAL A 12 2.38 19.77 -1.49
C VAL A 12 2.53 18.26 -1.70
N THR A 13 2.76 17.85 -2.95
CA THR A 13 3.32 16.54 -3.27
C THR A 13 4.85 16.65 -3.20
N ASP A 14 5.41 16.53 -1.99
CA ASP A 14 6.87 16.54 -1.71
C ASP A 14 7.72 15.58 -2.58
N SER A 15 7.11 14.70 -3.39
CA SER A 15 7.80 13.69 -4.18
C SER A 15 8.11 14.09 -5.62
N GLU A 16 7.41 15.07 -6.20
CA GLU A 16 7.72 15.54 -7.56
C GLU A 16 8.95 16.46 -7.56
N ASP A 17 9.10 17.31 -6.53
CA ASP A 17 10.24 18.23 -6.37
C ASP A 17 11.57 17.50 -6.08
N ASP A 18 11.54 16.29 -5.51
CA ASP A 18 12.75 15.49 -5.23
C ASP A 18 13.25 14.71 -6.46
N GLN A 19 12.45 14.59 -7.55
CA GLN A 19 12.78 13.80 -8.75
C GLN A 19 12.94 14.62 -10.03
N SER A 20 12.47 15.87 -10.06
CA SER A 20 12.68 16.74 -11.21
C SER A 20 14.12 17.25 -11.25
N ASP A 21 14.97 16.55 -12.01
CA ASP A 21 16.31 17.03 -12.37
C ASP A 21 16.23 18.39 -13.10
N SER A 22 17.18 19.27 -12.80
CA SER A 22 17.27 20.66 -13.29
C SER A 22 17.42 20.83 -14.81
N ARG A 23 17.50 19.73 -15.58
CA ARG A 23 17.63 19.72 -17.04
C ARG A 23 16.31 19.78 -17.80
N GLN A 24 15.17 19.41 -17.21
CA GLN A 24 13.89 19.40 -17.93
C GLN A 24 13.25 20.79 -18.13
N LYS A 25 13.83 21.84 -17.52
CA LYS A 25 13.31 23.22 -17.60
C LYS A 25 13.55 23.92 -18.95
N ARG A 26 14.33 23.36 -19.89
CA ARG A 26 14.70 24.06 -21.14
C ARG A 26 13.85 23.73 -22.37
N ASP A 27 13.14 22.60 -22.41
CA ASP A 27 12.60 22.09 -23.68
C ASP A 27 11.06 22.02 -23.77
N LEU A 28 10.32 22.75 -22.93
CA LEU A 28 8.86 22.86 -23.02
C LEU A 28 8.43 24.31 -23.30
N HIS A 29 8.84 24.82 -24.46
CA HIS A 29 8.16 25.94 -25.11
C HIS A 29 7.31 25.39 -26.28
N ILE A 30 6.10 25.94 -26.42
CA ILE A 30 5.05 25.61 -27.42
C ILE A 30 4.16 24.44 -26.94
N THR A 31 3.05 24.68 -26.24
CA THR A 31 1.81 25.24 -26.82
C THR A 31 0.99 25.91 -25.72
N SER A 32 0.87 27.23 -25.80
CA SER A 32 0.11 28.06 -24.84
C SER A 32 -1.32 28.26 -25.34
N LYS A 33 -2.31 28.03 -24.47
CA LYS A 33 -3.37 29.03 -24.30
C LYS A 33 -3.84 29.10 -22.84
N ARG A 34 -3.45 30.23 -22.23
CA ARG A 34 -3.87 30.85 -20.96
C ARG A 34 -3.38 30.19 -19.66
N VAL A 35 -2.11 30.44 -19.36
CA VAL A 35 -1.56 30.48 -17.99
C VAL A 35 -1.19 31.93 -17.69
N SER A 36 -1.86 32.55 -16.72
CA SER A 36 -1.42 33.82 -16.13
C SER A 36 -0.30 33.54 -15.13
N THR A 37 0.92 33.92 -15.52
CA THR A 37 2.04 34.39 -14.68
C THR A 37 2.20 33.77 -13.29
N ILE A 38 3.10 32.79 -13.20
CA ILE A 38 3.74 32.36 -11.95
C ILE A 38 4.89 33.34 -11.68
N ALA A 39 4.72 34.18 -10.67
CA ALA A 39 5.82 34.90 -10.06
C ALA A 39 6.67 33.92 -9.24
N GLU A 40 7.99 34.02 -9.37
CA GLU A 40 8.98 33.27 -8.59
C GLU A 40 8.71 33.46 -7.09
N GLU A 41 8.51 32.36 -6.36
CA GLU A 41 8.33 32.38 -4.91
C GLU A 41 9.56 31.77 -4.24
N LYS A 42 10.30 32.64 -3.53
CA LYS A 42 11.38 32.31 -2.60
C LYS A 42 10.89 31.32 -1.53
N GLU A 43 11.79 30.45 -1.09
CA GLU A 43 11.63 29.52 0.03
C GLU A 43 10.94 30.18 1.25
N ASP A 44 9.72 29.75 1.53
CA ASP A 44 8.99 30.12 2.74
C ASP A 44 9.18 29.02 3.80
N LYS A 45 10.22 29.16 4.64
CA LYS A 45 10.38 28.40 5.88
C LYS A 45 9.27 28.80 6.87
N LYS A 46 8.60 27.79 7.45
CA LYS A 46 7.53 27.86 8.49
C LYS A 46 6.12 28.19 7.99
N LYS A 47 5.41 27.20 7.43
CA LYS A 47 3.93 27.17 7.52
C LYS A 47 3.52 25.96 8.35
N GLY A 48 3.02 26.23 9.56
CA GLY A 48 2.35 25.22 10.38
C GLY A 48 1.10 24.75 9.64
N TYR A 49 0.88 23.43 9.61
CA TYR A 49 -0.31 22.82 9.04
C TYR A 49 -1.52 23.17 9.91
N ALA A 50 -2.11 24.36 9.78
CA ALA A 50 -3.32 24.72 10.54
C ALA A 50 -4.58 24.41 9.71
N GLY A 51 -5.40 23.43 10.11
CA GLY A 51 -6.68 23.11 9.45
C GLY A 51 -7.04 21.62 9.41
N TYR A 52 -8.19 21.30 8.81
CA TYR A 52 -8.67 19.94 8.55
C TYR A 52 -7.67 19.19 7.65
N SER A 53 -7.03 18.14 8.17
CA SER A 53 -5.94 17.45 7.48
C SER A 53 -6.42 16.24 6.68
N HIS A 54 -7.51 15.62 7.11
CA HIS A 54 -8.08 14.46 6.45
C HIS A 54 -8.83 14.86 5.17
N THR A 55 -9.41 16.07 5.10
CA THR A 55 -10.16 16.55 3.91
C THR A 55 -9.28 17.01 2.74
N LEU A 56 -7.97 17.15 2.95
CA LEU A 56 -7.04 17.58 1.90
C LEU A 56 -7.13 16.65 0.68
N PRO A 57 -7.42 17.20 -0.53
CA PRO A 57 -7.58 16.38 -1.72
C PRO A 57 -6.21 15.85 -2.16
N ILE A 58 -6.13 14.54 -2.31
CA ILE A 58 -4.92 13.85 -2.79
C ILE A 58 -5.00 13.62 -4.29
N HIS A 59 -6.19 13.30 -4.79
CA HIS A 59 -6.40 12.94 -6.19
C HIS A 59 -7.11 14.11 -6.87
N THR A 60 -6.35 14.93 -7.59
CA THR A 60 -6.86 16.17 -8.19
C THR A 60 -6.87 16.13 -9.71
N ILE A 61 -5.93 15.41 -10.31
CA ILE A 61 -5.76 15.35 -11.77
C ILE A 61 -5.59 13.92 -12.25
N THR A 62 -5.96 13.69 -13.51
CA THR A 62 -5.75 12.42 -14.18
C THR A 62 -4.27 12.24 -14.51
N LYS A 63 -3.67 11.13 -14.08
CA LYS A 63 -2.26 10.81 -14.30
C LYS A 63 -2.12 9.34 -14.68
N ALA A 64 -1.25 9.02 -15.63
CA ALA A 64 -0.93 7.63 -15.98
C ALA A 64 0.04 7.01 -14.97
N SER A 65 0.03 5.67 -14.81
CA SER A 65 1.08 4.99 -14.05
C SER A 65 2.41 5.07 -14.79
N VAL A 66 3.51 5.19 -14.04
CA VAL A 66 4.86 5.45 -14.57
C VAL A 66 5.35 4.43 -15.60
N LEU A 67 5.00 3.14 -15.49
CA LEU A 67 5.39 2.13 -16.49
C LEU A 67 4.43 2.04 -17.69
N SER A 68 3.41 2.90 -17.75
CA SER A 68 2.46 2.92 -18.87
C SER A 68 3.08 3.66 -20.05
N LYS A 69 2.71 3.28 -21.28
CA LYS A 69 3.16 3.97 -22.50
C LYS A 69 2.78 5.46 -22.55
N GLU A 70 1.75 5.85 -21.80
CA GLU A 70 1.23 7.22 -21.73
C GLU A 70 1.99 8.10 -20.72
N ALA A 71 2.89 7.52 -19.92
CA ALA A 71 3.70 8.28 -18.97
C ALA A 71 4.92 8.91 -19.67
N PRO A 72 5.49 10.00 -19.11
CA PRO A 72 6.76 10.56 -19.57
C PRO A 72 7.88 9.50 -19.59
N PRO A 73 8.89 9.65 -20.47
CA PRO A 73 10.01 8.73 -20.51
C PRO A 73 10.80 8.77 -19.20
N GLU A 74 11.10 7.60 -18.66
CA GLU A 74 11.76 7.42 -17.36
C GLU A 74 13.13 6.78 -17.48
N ASN A 75 13.95 6.98 -16.45
CA ASN A 75 15.26 6.34 -16.34
C ASN A 75 15.13 4.92 -15.78
N TYR A 76 15.62 3.92 -16.51
CA TYR A 76 15.60 2.50 -16.10
C TYR A 76 16.94 1.99 -15.54
N SER A 77 17.91 2.88 -15.29
CA SER A 77 19.25 2.52 -14.78
C SER A 77 19.21 1.74 -13.45
N GLY A 78 18.24 1.99 -12.57
CA GLY A 78 18.01 1.18 -11.37
C GLY A 78 17.75 -0.30 -11.68
N PHE A 79 16.93 -0.59 -12.68
CA PHE A 79 16.70 -1.97 -13.12
C PHE A 79 17.92 -2.58 -13.82
N LEU A 80 18.73 -1.79 -14.54
CA LEU A 80 19.99 -2.29 -15.12
C LEU A 80 20.99 -2.69 -14.03
N ARG A 81 21.09 -1.93 -12.93
CA ARG A 81 21.94 -2.27 -11.78
C ARG A 81 21.46 -3.53 -11.08
N LEU A 82 20.14 -3.65 -10.90
CA LEU A 82 19.53 -4.88 -10.43
C LEU A 82 19.83 -6.04 -11.38
N GLY A 83 19.70 -5.81 -12.69
CA GLY A 83 20.04 -6.78 -13.72
C GLY A 83 21.48 -7.24 -13.60
N MET A 84 22.46 -6.36 -13.42
CA MET A 84 23.86 -6.73 -13.19
C MET A 84 24.07 -7.51 -11.89
N LEU A 85 23.36 -7.16 -10.81
CA LEU A 85 23.39 -7.89 -9.53
C LEU A 85 22.82 -9.31 -9.67
N VAL A 86 21.72 -9.44 -10.42
CA VAL A 86 20.98 -10.70 -10.62
C VAL A 86 21.60 -11.56 -11.73
N LEU A 87 22.20 -10.98 -12.76
CA LEU A 87 22.85 -11.68 -13.89
C LEU A 87 24.28 -12.14 -13.57
N GLY A 88 24.74 -12.02 -12.33
CA GLY A 88 25.94 -12.72 -11.89
C GLY A 88 25.84 -14.20 -12.29
N ALA A 89 26.89 -14.73 -12.92
CA ALA A 89 26.94 -16.05 -13.58
C ALA A 89 26.41 -17.23 -12.74
N SER A 90 26.29 -17.07 -11.42
CA SER A 90 25.66 -17.98 -10.47
C SER A 90 24.18 -18.29 -10.79
N ASN A 91 23.39 -17.32 -11.25
CA ASN A 91 21.93 -17.48 -11.31
C ASN A 91 21.43 -18.22 -12.55
N ILE A 92 22.04 -17.99 -13.71
CA ILE A 92 21.76 -18.79 -14.92
C ILE A 92 22.19 -20.24 -14.69
N ARG A 93 23.36 -20.44 -14.06
CA ARG A 93 23.84 -21.76 -13.66
C ARG A 93 22.85 -22.48 -12.74
N LEU A 94 22.33 -21.81 -11.71
CA LEU A 94 21.34 -22.38 -10.78
C LEU A 94 20.02 -22.73 -11.47
N ILE A 95 19.58 -21.92 -12.44
CA ILE A 95 18.39 -22.21 -13.25
C ILE A 95 18.60 -23.49 -14.07
N ILE A 96 19.75 -23.60 -14.76
CA ILE A 96 20.10 -24.78 -15.55
C ILE A 96 20.28 -26.02 -14.65
N GLU A 97 20.99 -25.91 -13.53
CA GLU A 97 21.19 -27.01 -12.59
C GLU A 97 19.87 -27.50 -11.99
N ASN A 98 18.96 -26.60 -11.62
CA ASN A 98 17.64 -26.99 -11.12
C ASN A 98 16.79 -27.66 -12.21
N TRP A 99 16.84 -27.18 -13.46
CA TRP A 99 16.18 -27.82 -14.59
C TRP A 99 16.73 -29.22 -14.85
N MET A 100 18.06 -29.37 -14.84
CA MET A 100 18.72 -30.66 -15.02
C MET A 100 18.43 -31.63 -13.86
N LYS A 101 18.37 -31.13 -12.62
CA LYS A 101 18.22 -31.97 -11.42
C LYS A 101 16.77 -32.41 -11.19
N TYR A 102 15.80 -31.54 -11.43
CA TYR A 102 14.41 -31.78 -11.09
C TYR A 102 13.48 -31.95 -12.30
N GLY A 103 13.96 -31.68 -13.52
CA GLY A 103 13.12 -31.66 -14.71
C GLY A 103 12.03 -30.60 -14.63
N LEU A 104 10.94 -30.78 -15.39
CA LEU A 104 9.76 -29.92 -15.30
C LEU A 104 8.87 -30.38 -14.13
N LEU A 105 8.91 -29.68 -13.00
CA LEU A 105 8.09 -29.97 -11.82
C LEU A 105 6.65 -29.41 -11.93
N ILE A 106 6.27 -28.89 -13.09
CA ILE A 106 4.96 -28.28 -13.31
C ILE A 106 3.89 -29.36 -13.37
N GLY A 107 3.31 -29.70 -12.23
CA GLY A 107 2.01 -30.37 -12.17
C GLY A 107 0.89 -29.37 -12.49
N VAL A 108 -0.19 -29.84 -13.11
CA VAL A 108 -1.50 -29.16 -12.98
C VAL A 108 -1.76 -29.02 -11.48
N PRO A 109 -2.34 -27.90 -10.97
CA PRO A 109 -2.59 -27.70 -9.53
C PRO A 109 -3.59 -28.74 -8.99
N HIS A 110 -3.13 -29.97 -8.83
CA HIS A 110 -3.85 -31.14 -8.33
C HIS A 110 -3.51 -31.36 -6.85
N HIS A 111 -2.36 -30.87 -6.39
CA HIS A 111 -1.92 -30.90 -4.99
C HIS A 111 -2.35 -29.67 -4.17
N SER A 112 -3.04 -28.71 -4.77
CA SER A 112 -3.58 -27.51 -4.10
C SER A 112 -5.10 -27.59 -3.94
N HIS A 113 -5.62 -28.72 -3.44
CA HIS A 113 -7.03 -28.79 -3.08
C HIS A 113 -7.29 -27.83 -1.92
N ILE A 114 -7.76 -26.62 -2.22
CA ILE A 114 -8.26 -25.70 -1.21
C ILE A 114 -9.45 -26.38 -0.54
N PRO A 115 -9.42 -26.62 0.79
CA PRO A 115 -10.54 -27.27 1.46
C PRO A 115 -11.83 -26.46 1.28
N VAL A 116 -12.94 -27.11 0.94
CA VAL A 116 -14.24 -26.43 0.83
C VAL A 116 -14.64 -25.76 2.15
N ARG A 117 -14.22 -26.35 3.29
CA ARG A 117 -14.36 -25.74 4.62
C ARG A 117 -13.65 -24.39 4.71
N ASP A 118 -12.42 -24.28 4.21
CA ASP A 118 -11.66 -23.02 4.23
C ASP A 118 -12.32 -21.95 3.34
N LEU A 119 -12.92 -22.35 2.22
CA LEU A 119 -13.72 -21.45 1.38
C LEU A 119 -15.01 -21.00 2.10
N GLY A 120 -15.68 -21.89 2.84
CA GLY A 120 -16.83 -21.54 3.66
C GLY A 120 -16.48 -20.53 4.75
N LEU A 121 -15.35 -20.74 5.44
CA LEU A 121 -14.81 -19.83 6.45
C LEU A 121 -14.35 -18.50 5.85
N PHE A 122 -13.75 -18.52 4.66
CA PHE A 122 -13.44 -17.32 3.88
C PHE A 122 -14.71 -16.49 3.65
N MET A 123 -15.79 -17.13 3.19
CA MET A 123 -17.05 -16.44 2.93
C MET A 123 -17.67 -15.88 4.22
N LEU A 124 -17.62 -16.64 5.31
CA LEU A 124 -18.07 -16.18 6.63
C LEU A 124 -17.28 -14.96 7.11
N ALA A 125 -15.96 -15.00 7.02
CA ALA A 125 -15.11 -13.86 7.36
C ALA A 125 -15.39 -12.67 6.43
N TRP A 126 -15.61 -12.91 5.14
CA TRP A 126 -15.94 -11.89 4.15
C TRP A 126 -17.25 -11.17 4.44
N LEU A 127 -18.24 -11.81 5.11
CA LEU A 127 -19.49 -11.14 5.52
C LEU A 127 -19.26 -9.96 6.50
N SER A 128 -18.13 -9.91 7.19
CA SER A 128 -17.77 -8.76 8.02
C SER A 128 -17.56 -7.47 7.20
N VAL A 129 -17.14 -7.59 5.94
CA VAL A 129 -16.90 -6.46 5.02
C VAL A 129 -18.18 -5.70 4.67
N PRO A 130 -19.23 -6.32 4.08
CA PRO A 130 -20.48 -5.62 3.79
C PRO A 130 -21.19 -5.16 5.07
N LEU A 131 -21.05 -5.89 6.18
CA LEU A 131 -21.59 -5.46 7.48
C LEU A 131 -20.95 -4.14 7.93
N SER A 132 -19.62 -4.03 7.94
CA SER A 132 -18.90 -2.80 8.32
C SER A 132 -19.14 -1.64 7.34
N LEU A 133 -19.32 -1.93 6.05
CA LEU A 133 -19.73 -0.93 5.06
C LEU A 133 -21.13 -0.39 5.39
N LEU A 134 -22.09 -1.26 5.68
CA LEU A 134 -23.46 -0.87 6.02
C LEU A 134 -23.51 -0.05 7.31
N ILE A 135 -22.82 -0.49 8.36
CA ILE A 135 -22.71 0.25 9.63
C ILE A 135 -22.14 1.65 9.37
N SER A 136 -21.04 1.75 8.62
CA SER A 136 -20.41 3.04 8.31
C SER A 136 -21.34 3.96 7.53
N LEU A 137 -22.10 3.41 6.57
CA LEU A 137 -23.05 4.18 5.77
C LEU A 137 -24.20 4.71 6.63
N VAL A 138 -24.84 3.84 7.43
CA VAL A 138 -26.01 4.19 8.25
C VAL A 138 -25.64 5.26 9.28
N VAL A 139 -24.49 5.07 9.95
CA VAL A 139 -24.00 6.01 10.97
C VAL A 139 -23.70 7.38 10.36
N GLU A 140 -22.91 7.44 9.28
CA GLU A 140 -22.57 8.72 8.65
C GLU A 140 -23.76 9.38 7.97
N TYR A 141 -24.70 8.61 7.40
CA TYR A 141 -25.92 9.14 6.82
C TYR A 141 -26.82 9.78 7.89
N GLY A 142 -26.96 9.13 9.05
CA GLY A 142 -27.64 9.70 10.22
C GLY A 142 -26.99 11.01 10.68
N MET A 143 -25.65 11.03 10.77
CA MET A 143 -24.90 12.23 11.13
C MET A 143 -25.02 13.36 10.10
N GLY A 144 -25.11 13.03 8.82
CA GLY A 144 -25.42 13.98 7.74
C GLY A 144 -26.72 14.73 7.97
N LYS A 145 -27.80 14.01 8.27
CA LYS A 145 -29.11 14.63 8.55
C LYS A 145 -29.07 15.52 9.79
N LEU A 146 -28.38 15.07 10.84
CA LEU A 146 -28.24 15.85 12.08
C LEU A 146 -27.38 17.09 11.89
N ALA A 147 -26.35 17.04 11.06
CA ALA A 147 -25.51 18.19 10.73
C ALA A 147 -26.30 19.28 9.97
N VAL A 148 -27.20 18.90 9.07
CA VAL A 148 -28.12 19.84 8.41
C VAL A 148 -29.03 20.53 9.41
N ALA A 149 -29.62 19.76 10.33
CA ALA A 149 -30.43 20.32 11.41
C ALA A 149 -29.61 21.25 12.33
N ALA A 150 -28.33 20.94 12.55
CA ALA A 150 -27.44 21.70 13.43
C ALA A 150 -27.04 23.07 12.90
N LYS A 151 -26.99 23.26 11.58
CA LYS A 151 -26.46 24.46 10.94
C LYS A 151 -27.13 25.76 11.42
N ASN A 152 -28.43 25.69 11.73
CA ASN A 152 -29.23 26.82 12.21
C ASN A 152 -29.77 26.61 13.64
N ALA A 153 -29.22 25.65 14.40
CA ALA A 153 -29.76 25.25 15.69
C ALA A 153 -29.20 26.07 16.87
N LYS A 154 -29.94 26.04 17.99
CA LYS A 154 -29.54 26.61 19.28
C LYS A 154 -28.26 25.95 19.82
N PRO A 155 -27.45 26.65 20.65
CA PRO A 155 -26.19 26.13 21.20
C PRO A 155 -26.33 24.81 21.98
N ASP A 156 -27.49 24.55 22.59
CA ASP A 156 -27.75 23.28 23.30
C ASP A 156 -27.81 22.08 22.35
N PHE A 157 -28.27 22.29 21.11
CA PHE A 157 -28.25 21.25 20.09
C PHE A 157 -26.83 20.92 19.64
N LEU A 158 -25.94 21.91 19.58
CA LEU A 158 -24.52 21.70 19.27
C LEU A 158 -23.81 20.87 20.34
N LYS A 159 -24.13 21.08 21.62
CA LYS A 159 -23.62 20.24 22.72
C LYS A 159 -24.10 18.79 22.60
N LYS A 160 -25.38 18.58 22.28
CA LYS A 160 -25.93 17.24 22.04
C LYS A 160 -25.28 16.56 20.84
N LEU A 161 -25.04 17.30 19.75
CA LEU A 161 -24.35 16.80 18.57
C LEU A 161 -22.93 16.34 18.92
N ALA A 162 -22.17 17.12 19.71
CA ALA A 162 -20.82 16.75 20.13
C ALA A 162 -20.77 15.45 20.96
N ILE A 163 -21.78 15.20 21.81
CA ILE A 163 -21.90 13.92 22.54
C ILE A 163 -22.15 12.79 21.55
N LEU A 164 -23.07 12.98 20.60
CA LEU A 164 -23.38 11.97 19.59
C LEU A 164 -22.18 11.67 18.69
N GLU A 165 -21.37 12.67 18.34
CA GLU A 165 -20.12 12.47 17.60
C GLU A 165 -19.15 11.53 18.32
N ARG A 166 -19.08 11.58 19.65
CA ARG A 166 -18.26 10.64 20.44
C ARG A 166 -18.83 9.22 20.37
N VAL A 167 -20.16 9.06 20.48
CA VAL A 167 -20.83 7.76 20.35
C VAL A 167 -20.59 7.16 18.96
N VAL A 168 -20.67 8.00 17.92
CA VAL A 168 -20.39 7.62 16.53
C VAL A 168 -18.92 7.22 16.36
N ALA A 169 -17.98 7.97 16.93
CA ALA A 169 -16.57 7.61 16.90
C ALA A 169 -16.31 6.25 17.56
N VAL A 170 -16.91 6.00 18.73
CA VAL A 170 -16.82 4.68 19.40
C VAL A 170 -17.41 3.59 18.51
N THR A 171 -18.57 3.82 17.89
CA THR A 171 -19.20 2.85 16.99
C THR A 171 -18.31 2.53 15.79
N HIS A 172 -17.71 3.53 15.15
CA HIS A 172 -16.73 3.33 14.08
C HIS A 172 -15.54 2.50 14.56
N VAL A 173 -14.95 2.84 15.70
CA VAL A 173 -13.83 2.07 16.25
C VAL A 173 -14.25 0.63 16.53
N SER A 174 -15.40 0.39 17.16
CA SER A 174 -15.87 -0.94 17.52
C SER A 174 -16.05 -1.86 16.30
N HIS A 175 -16.75 -1.41 15.26
CA HIS A 175 -16.96 -2.27 14.08
C HIS A 175 -15.68 -2.43 13.24
N LEU A 176 -14.78 -1.44 13.22
CA LEU A 176 -13.49 -1.55 12.53
C LEU A 176 -12.53 -2.48 13.26
N VAL A 177 -12.53 -2.47 14.59
CA VAL A 177 -11.80 -3.45 15.40
C VAL A 177 -12.36 -4.85 15.10
N PHE A 178 -13.68 -5.03 15.09
CA PHE A 178 -14.32 -6.29 14.72
C PHE A 178 -13.92 -6.77 13.31
N LEU A 179 -13.92 -5.87 12.32
CA LEU A 179 -13.51 -6.16 10.94
C LEU A 179 -12.08 -6.68 10.84
N LEU A 180 -11.20 -6.32 11.76
CA LEU A 180 -9.84 -6.83 11.79
C LEU A 180 -9.72 -8.09 12.65
N THR A 181 -10.31 -8.11 13.85
CA THR A 181 -10.10 -9.18 14.84
C THR A 181 -10.87 -10.45 14.51
N PHE A 182 -12.12 -10.37 14.04
CA PHE A 182 -12.92 -11.55 13.74
C PHE A 182 -12.35 -12.37 12.57
N PRO A 183 -12.03 -11.76 11.41
CA PRO A 183 -11.37 -12.48 10.31
C PRO A 183 -9.96 -12.97 10.70
N SER A 184 -9.22 -12.20 11.50
CA SER A 184 -7.92 -12.61 12.06
C SER A 184 -8.01 -13.87 12.90
N TYR A 185 -9.00 -13.95 13.79
CA TYR A 185 -9.25 -15.11 14.63
C TYR A 185 -9.60 -16.35 13.79
N LEU A 186 -10.50 -16.21 12.81
CA LEU A 186 -10.85 -17.32 11.92
C LEU A 186 -9.66 -17.77 11.07
N ALA A 187 -8.89 -16.82 10.53
CA ALA A 187 -7.73 -17.12 9.71
C ALA A 187 -6.62 -17.83 10.51
N TYR A 188 -6.42 -17.47 11.78
CA TYR A 188 -5.39 -18.08 12.65
C TYR A 188 -5.81 -19.42 13.27
N THR A 189 -7.11 -19.65 13.49
CA THR A 189 -7.55 -20.86 14.23
C THR A 189 -8.23 -21.91 13.38
N GLN A 190 -8.86 -21.50 12.27
CA GLN A 190 -9.76 -22.38 11.52
C GLN A 190 -9.37 -22.55 10.05
N ILE A 191 -8.76 -21.54 9.41
CA ILE A 191 -8.34 -21.61 8.01
C ILE A 191 -6.96 -22.24 7.93
N TYR A 192 -6.86 -23.40 7.30
CA TYR A 192 -5.58 -24.09 7.16
C TYR A 192 -4.75 -23.54 6.00
N HIS A 193 -5.38 -23.27 4.86
CA HIS A 193 -4.67 -22.93 3.64
C HIS A 193 -4.12 -21.48 3.69
N PRO A 194 -2.78 -21.26 3.69
CA PRO A 194 -2.20 -19.92 3.89
C PRO A 194 -2.63 -18.88 2.87
N LEU A 195 -2.84 -19.27 1.60
CA LEU A 195 -3.32 -18.34 0.57
C LEU A 195 -4.74 -17.85 0.83
N VAL A 196 -5.63 -18.71 1.35
CA VAL A 196 -7.01 -18.32 1.69
C VAL A 196 -7.01 -17.39 2.89
N GLY A 197 -6.25 -17.75 3.94
CA GLY A 197 -6.05 -16.91 5.11
C GLY A 197 -5.51 -15.53 4.71
N SER A 198 -4.46 -15.50 3.89
CA SER A 198 -3.85 -14.25 3.39
C SER A 198 -4.85 -13.41 2.60
N GLY A 199 -5.65 -14.04 1.73
CA GLY A 199 -6.70 -13.37 0.96
C GLY A 199 -7.74 -12.67 1.83
N VAL A 200 -8.26 -13.36 2.87
CA VAL A 200 -9.20 -12.77 3.83
C VAL A 200 -8.58 -11.56 4.52
N ILE A 201 -7.39 -11.71 5.09
CA ILE A 201 -6.73 -10.66 5.88
C ILE A 201 -6.41 -9.45 5.02
N VAL A 202 -5.93 -9.64 3.78
CA VAL A 202 -5.70 -8.54 2.83
C VAL A 202 -6.99 -7.76 2.57
N ILE A 203 -8.09 -8.44 2.27
CA ILE A 203 -9.38 -7.78 1.97
C ILE A 203 -9.89 -7.01 3.19
N CYS A 204 -9.85 -7.62 4.37
CA CYS A 204 -10.31 -7.00 5.61
C CYS A 204 -9.43 -5.82 6.01
N LEU A 205 -8.11 -5.92 5.85
CA LEU A 205 -7.17 -4.83 6.13
C LEU A 205 -7.37 -3.65 5.17
N ILE A 206 -7.52 -3.90 3.86
CA ILE A 206 -7.82 -2.84 2.89
C ILE A 206 -9.14 -2.15 3.23
N THR A 207 -10.16 -2.93 3.60
CA THR A 207 -11.47 -2.42 4.02
C THR A 207 -11.34 -1.56 5.28
N PHE A 208 -10.59 -2.03 6.28
CA PHE A 208 -10.31 -1.31 7.52
C PHE A 208 -9.67 0.06 7.23
N LEU A 209 -8.64 0.13 6.39
CA LEU A 209 -7.99 1.38 6.01
C LEU A 209 -8.96 2.32 5.28
N LYS A 210 -9.70 1.80 4.30
CA LYS A 210 -10.68 2.60 3.53
C LYS A 210 -11.79 3.17 4.41
N LEU A 211 -12.37 2.36 5.29
CA LEU A 211 -13.45 2.79 6.19
C LEU A 211 -12.96 3.72 7.29
N THR A 212 -11.72 3.54 7.77
CA THR A 212 -11.06 4.51 8.65
C THR A 212 -10.94 5.86 7.96
N SER A 213 -10.47 5.88 6.70
CA SER A 213 -10.42 7.11 5.92
C SER A 213 -11.82 7.71 5.69
N PHE A 214 -12.83 6.89 5.43
CA PHE A 214 -14.20 7.36 5.22
C PHE A 214 -14.76 8.05 6.48
N ALA A 215 -14.60 7.45 7.65
CA ALA A 215 -15.05 8.02 8.92
C ALA A 215 -14.31 9.33 9.27
N LEU A 216 -12.97 9.34 9.16
CA LEU A 216 -12.17 10.52 9.50
C LEU A 216 -12.45 11.72 8.60
N VAL A 217 -12.59 11.49 7.29
CA VAL A 217 -12.89 12.55 6.33
C VAL A 217 -14.30 13.09 6.57
N ASN A 218 -15.32 12.23 6.65
CA ASN A 218 -16.69 12.71 6.86
C ASN A 218 -16.88 13.41 8.21
N HIS A 219 -16.11 13.03 9.24
CA HIS A 219 -16.08 13.77 10.50
C HIS A 219 -15.58 15.21 10.33
N GLU A 220 -14.46 15.42 9.65
CA GLU A 220 -13.94 16.77 9.40
C GLU A 220 -14.84 17.58 8.45
N LEU A 221 -15.38 16.94 7.40
CA LEU A 221 -16.35 17.56 6.48
C LEU A 221 -17.58 18.07 7.24
N ARG A 222 -18.10 17.25 8.16
CA ARG A 222 -19.24 17.61 9.01
C ARG A 222 -18.92 18.80 9.90
N GLN A 223 -17.74 18.82 10.53
CA GLN A 223 -17.33 19.96 11.37
C GLN A 223 -17.18 21.24 10.54
N ALA A 224 -16.59 21.15 9.35
CA ALA A 224 -16.46 22.28 8.43
C ALA A 224 -17.84 22.83 8.04
N PHE A 225 -18.78 21.93 7.69
CA PHE A 225 -20.15 22.27 7.31
C PHE A 225 -20.91 22.98 8.43
N VAL A 226 -20.86 22.47 9.67
CA VAL A 226 -21.52 23.10 10.83
C VAL A 226 -20.91 24.46 11.17
N GLN A 227 -19.60 24.63 10.95
CA GLN A 227 -18.91 25.92 11.14
C GLN A 227 -19.11 26.90 9.97
N GLY A 228 -19.90 26.54 8.94
CA GLY A 228 -20.13 27.38 7.77
C GLY A 228 -18.89 27.59 6.90
N LYS A 229 -17.88 26.73 7.01
CA LYS A 229 -16.69 26.77 6.14
C LYS A 229 -17.01 26.09 4.81
N SER A 230 -16.90 26.84 3.72
CA SER A 230 -17.05 26.32 2.35
C SER A 230 -15.88 25.42 1.97
N GLU A 231 -16.19 24.33 1.26
CA GLU A 231 -15.19 23.49 0.61
C GLU A 231 -15.10 23.83 -0.88
N ASP A 232 -14.18 24.72 -1.22
CA ASP A 232 -14.04 25.25 -2.58
C ASP A 232 -13.57 24.19 -3.63
N PHE A 233 -13.26 22.97 -3.19
CA PHE A 233 -12.70 21.89 -4.03
C PHE A 233 -13.75 20.98 -4.66
N TYR A 234 -14.97 20.93 -4.12
CA TYR A 234 -16.00 19.98 -4.54
C TYR A 234 -17.20 20.71 -5.15
N THR A 235 -17.80 20.10 -6.16
CA THR A 235 -19.10 20.55 -6.68
C THR A 235 -20.19 20.35 -5.63
N GLU A 236 -21.28 21.12 -5.70
CA GLU A 236 -22.37 21.04 -4.71
C GLU A 236 -22.95 19.62 -4.53
N ASP A 237 -23.02 18.86 -5.62
CA ASP A 237 -23.48 17.45 -5.61
C ASP A 237 -22.53 16.52 -4.84
N ALA A 238 -21.23 16.83 -4.85
CA ALA A 238 -20.19 16.06 -4.18
C ALA A 238 -19.82 16.65 -2.81
N ALA A 239 -20.34 17.82 -2.45
CA ALA A 239 -20.08 18.45 -1.17
C ALA A 239 -20.85 17.72 -0.05
N TYR A 240 -20.36 17.85 1.18
CA TYR A 240 -21.10 17.39 2.35
C TYR A 240 -22.38 18.23 2.53
N PRO A 241 -23.54 17.61 2.84
CA PRO A 241 -23.76 16.20 3.22
C PRO A 241 -24.13 15.25 2.07
N ASN A 242 -24.27 15.75 0.84
CA ASN A 242 -24.75 14.97 -0.32
C ASN A 242 -23.80 13.82 -0.69
N ASN A 243 -22.51 13.96 -0.32
CA ASN A 243 -21.51 12.94 -0.54
C ASN A 243 -21.78 11.61 0.20
N VAL A 244 -22.53 11.63 1.30
CA VAL A 244 -22.82 10.44 2.13
C VAL A 244 -23.99 9.65 1.54
N ASN A 245 -23.68 8.79 0.57
CA ASN A 245 -24.65 7.89 -0.05
C ASN A 245 -23.99 6.55 -0.45
N ALA A 246 -24.82 5.53 -0.69
CA ALA A 246 -24.35 4.18 -1.02
C ALA A 246 -23.49 4.15 -2.28
N LYS A 247 -23.84 4.94 -3.31
CA LYS A 247 -23.11 4.99 -4.58
C LYS A 247 -21.68 5.48 -4.39
N ASN A 248 -21.49 6.56 -3.64
CA ASN A 248 -20.18 7.13 -3.36
C ASN A 248 -19.35 6.20 -2.48
N LEU A 249 -19.94 5.59 -1.45
CA LEU A 249 -19.25 4.63 -0.59
C LEU A 249 -18.80 3.40 -1.40
N LEU A 250 -19.68 2.81 -2.21
CA LEU A 250 -19.33 1.66 -3.04
C LEU A 250 -18.26 2.01 -4.07
N TYR A 251 -18.35 3.17 -4.70
CA TYR A 251 -17.31 3.65 -5.60
C TYR A 251 -15.95 3.78 -4.89
N ALA A 252 -15.91 4.40 -3.71
CA ALA A 252 -14.70 4.55 -2.91
C ALA A 252 -14.15 3.21 -2.41
N PHE A 253 -15.02 2.25 -2.09
CA PHE A 253 -14.63 0.90 -1.68
C PHE A 253 -13.85 0.19 -2.79
N PHE A 254 -14.34 0.22 -4.02
CA PHE A 254 -13.65 -0.42 -5.15
C PHE A 254 -12.51 0.42 -5.74
N ALA A 255 -12.51 1.75 -5.55
CA ALA A 255 -11.47 2.61 -6.11
C ALA A 255 -10.06 2.15 -5.67
N PRO A 256 -9.05 2.17 -6.55
CA PRO A 256 -7.69 1.71 -6.23
C PRO A 256 -6.89 2.73 -5.40
N THR A 257 -7.50 3.24 -4.33
CA THR A 257 -6.92 4.16 -3.36
C THR A 257 -7.44 3.84 -1.96
N LEU A 258 -6.62 4.09 -0.95
CA LEU A 258 -7.00 3.94 0.47
C LEU A 258 -7.55 5.24 1.06
N CYS A 259 -7.46 6.34 0.30
CA CYS A 259 -7.86 7.66 0.74
C CYS A 259 -9.25 8.02 0.20
N TYR A 260 -10.26 8.01 1.07
CA TYR A 260 -11.59 8.52 0.76
C TYR A 260 -11.54 10.00 0.41
N GLN A 261 -12.23 10.38 -0.67
CA GLN A 261 -12.51 11.75 -1.08
C GLN A 261 -13.94 11.78 -1.64
N PRO A 262 -14.70 12.86 -1.42
CA PRO A 262 -16.05 13.00 -1.97
C PRO A 262 -16.13 12.92 -3.50
N SER A 263 -15.09 13.39 -4.18
CA SER A 263 -14.95 13.30 -5.64
C SER A 263 -13.54 12.87 -6.03
N TYR A 264 -13.44 12.16 -7.15
CA TYR A 264 -12.17 11.65 -7.70
C TYR A 264 -12.06 12.03 -9.17
N PRO A 265 -10.84 12.28 -9.70
CA PRO A 265 -10.64 12.51 -11.12
C PRO A 265 -11.07 11.27 -11.91
N ARG A 266 -11.82 11.49 -12.99
CA ARG A 266 -12.43 10.44 -13.82
C ARG A 266 -11.78 10.39 -15.19
N SER A 267 -11.51 9.21 -15.72
CA SER A 267 -11.18 9.05 -17.15
C SER A 267 -12.43 9.28 -18.01
N GLU A 268 -12.29 9.92 -19.17
CA GLU A 268 -13.41 10.27 -20.06
C GLU A 268 -14.14 9.06 -20.68
N LYS A 269 -13.40 7.97 -20.95
CA LYS A 269 -13.95 6.76 -21.57
C LYS A 269 -13.23 5.51 -21.09
N PHE A 270 -13.90 4.37 -21.21
CA PHE A 270 -13.31 3.04 -20.99
C PHE A 270 -12.53 2.59 -22.23
N ARG A 271 -11.25 2.27 -22.06
CA ARG A 271 -10.32 1.83 -23.12
C ARG A 271 -10.16 0.31 -23.07
N LYS A 272 -10.97 -0.39 -23.88
CA LYS A 272 -10.99 -1.87 -23.96
C LYS A 272 -9.60 -2.47 -24.19
N SER A 273 -8.84 -1.95 -25.15
CA SER A 273 -7.49 -2.46 -25.48
C SER A 273 -6.52 -2.32 -24.30
N PHE A 274 -6.55 -1.17 -23.60
CA PHE A 274 -5.75 -0.96 -22.40
C PHE A 274 -6.13 -1.99 -21.32
N PHE A 275 -7.44 -2.16 -21.04
CA PHE A 275 -7.93 -3.11 -20.05
C PHE A 275 -7.50 -4.56 -20.35
N PHE A 276 -7.80 -5.08 -21.55
CA PHE A 276 -7.43 -6.46 -21.90
C PHE A 276 -5.92 -6.69 -21.91
N LYS A 277 -5.13 -5.67 -22.29
CA LYS A 277 -3.67 -5.74 -22.16
C LYS A 277 -3.23 -5.86 -20.70
N ARG A 278 -3.80 -5.05 -19.79
CA ARG A 278 -3.50 -5.16 -18.34
C ARG A 278 -3.89 -6.53 -17.78
N VAL A 279 -5.04 -7.08 -18.21
CA VAL A 279 -5.50 -8.42 -17.79
C VAL A 279 -4.56 -9.52 -18.30
N GLY A 280 -4.13 -9.46 -19.57
CA GLY A 280 -3.17 -10.42 -20.12
C GLY A 280 -1.80 -10.37 -19.43
N GLU A 281 -1.32 -9.18 -19.09
CA GLU A 281 -0.11 -8.98 -18.28
C GLU A 281 -0.26 -9.57 -16.88
N LEU A 282 -1.41 -9.34 -16.21
CA LEU A 282 -1.70 -9.92 -14.91
C LEU A 282 -1.67 -11.45 -14.95
N ILE A 283 -2.36 -12.08 -15.89
CA ILE A 283 -2.38 -13.54 -16.04
C ILE A 283 -0.97 -14.08 -16.29
N THR A 284 -0.21 -13.45 -17.19
CA THR A 284 1.18 -13.81 -17.48
C THR A 284 2.05 -13.77 -16.22
N CYS A 285 1.97 -12.69 -15.44
CA CYS A 285 2.72 -12.57 -14.20
C CYS A 285 2.31 -13.61 -13.16
N LEU A 286 1.01 -13.90 -13.01
CA LEU A 286 0.52 -14.92 -12.07
C LEU A 286 1.03 -16.32 -12.43
N VAL A 287 0.99 -16.69 -13.71
CA VAL A 287 1.52 -17.97 -14.21
C VAL A 287 3.03 -18.05 -13.99
N MET A 288 3.78 -17.00 -14.33
CA MET A 288 5.23 -16.96 -14.10
C MET A 288 5.58 -17.08 -12.62
N MET A 289 4.86 -16.39 -11.73
CA MET A 289 5.07 -16.52 -10.29
C MET A 289 4.80 -17.94 -9.80
N TYR A 290 3.70 -18.57 -10.25
CA TYR A 290 3.40 -19.95 -9.92
C TYR A 290 4.54 -20.89 -10.34
N VAL A 291 4.99 -20.81 -11.59
CA VAL A 291 6.11 -21.60 -12.09
C VAL A 291 7.38 -21.36 -11.27
N LEU A 292 7.70 -20.09 -10.96
CA LEU A 292 8.89 -19.78 -10.17
C LEU A 292 8.81 -20.32 -8.74
N THR A 293 7.62 -20.28 -8.13
CA THR A 293 7.39 -20.81 -6.79
C THR A 293 7.52 -22.34 -6.78
N GLU A 294 6.85 -23.05 -7.69
CA GLU A 294 6.89 -24.52 -7.75
C GLU A 294 8.27 -25.06 -8.14
N GLN A 295 8.89 -24.47 -9.17
CA GLN A 295 10.13 -25.00 -9.76
C GLN A 295 11.38 -24.63 -8.97
N TYR A 296 11.42 -23.44 -8.36
CA TYR A 296 12.64 -22.91 -7.75
C TYR A 296 12.48 -22.62 -6.25
N ALA A 297 11.41 -21.93 -5.83
CA ALA A 297 11.27 -21.52 -4.44
C ALA A 297 11.04 -22.72 -3.51
N LYS A 298 10.04 -23.56 -3.80
CA LYS A 298 9.68 -24.72 -2.95
C LYS A 298 10.84 -25.72 -2.79
N PRO A 299 11.54 -26.18 -3.86
CA PRO A 299 12.65 -27.11 -3.69
C PRO A 299 13.81 -26.48 -2.91
N THR A 300 14.10 -25.19 -3.14
CA THR A 300 15.16 -24.49 -2.40
C THR A 300 14.82 -24.40 -0.91
N LEU A 301 13.58 -24.05 -0.58
CA LEU A 301 13.09 -23.96 0.78
C LEU A 301 13.10 -25.32 1.49
N ALA A 302 12.59 -26.38 0.86
CA ALA A 302 12.60 -27.73 1.42
C ALA A 302 14.02 -28.22 1.74
N ASN A 303 14.97 -28.02 0.81
CA ASN A 303 16.38 -28.36 1.02
C ASN A 303 17.08 -27.48 2.09
N SER A 304 16.46 -26.37 2.52
CA SER A 304 17.03 -25.45 3.50
C SER A 304 16.59 -25.76 4.93
N ILE A 305 15.54 -26.56 5.14
CA ILE A 305 15.03 -26.92 6.48
C ILE A 305 16.13 -27.63 7.29
N GLN A 306 16.76 -28.65 6.71
CA GLN A 306 17.80 -29.42 7.40
C GLN A 306 19.01 -28.55 7.78
N ALA A 307 19.35 -27.55 6.96
CA ALA A 307 20.45 -26.62 7.25
C ALA A 307 20.13 -25.68 8.44
N LEU A 308 18.84 -25.33 8.62
CA LEU A 308 18.37 -24.55 9.77
C LEU A 308 18.36 -25.40 11.05
N GLU A 309 17.93 -26.67 10.96
CA GLU A 309 17.96 -27.62 12.09
C GLU A 309 19.39 -27.88 12.60
N ASP A 310 20.33 -28.06 11.68
CA ASP A 310 21.76 -28.26 11.99
C ASP A 310 22.47 -26.98 12.50
N LYS A 311 21.80 -25.82 12.50
CA LYS A 311 22.33 -24.50 12.91
C LYS A 311 23.66 -24.10 12.23
N LYS A 312 23.92 -24.61 11.02
CA LYS A 312 25.14 -24.30 10.25
C LYS A 312 25.02 -22.94 9.59
N PHE A 313 25.48 -21.89 10.27
CA PHE A 313 25.34 -20.49 9.83
C PHE A 313 25.81 -20.24 8.38
N VAL A 314 26.98 -20.77 8.01
CA VAL A 314 27.52 -20.62 6.64
C VAL A 314 26.59 -21.23 5.60
N THR A 315 26.03 -22.41 5.89
CA THR A 315 25.06 -23.07 5.02
C THR A 315 23.75 -22.28 4.95
N ILE A 316 23.26 -21.72 6.06
CA ILE A 316 22.06 -20.88 6.07
C ILE A 316 22.25 -19.64 5.18
N VAL A 317 23.39 -18.96 5.28
CA VAL A 317 23.71 -17.80 4.44
C VAL A 317 23.77 -18.20 2.96
N GLU A 318 24.40 -19.32 2.63
CA GLU A 318 24.45 -19.87 1.27
C GLU A 318 23.05 -20.21 0.73
N ARG A 319 22.15 -20.74 1.56
CA ARG A 319 20.75 -21.00 1.18
C ARG A 319 19.93 -19.73 0.98
N VAL A 320 20.09 -18.74 1.85
CA VAL A 320 19.46 -17.42 1.68
C VAL A 320 19.91 -16.78 0.37
N LEU A 321 21.20 -16.86 0.04
CA LEU A 321 21.72 -16.35 -1.24
C LEU A 321 21.12 -17.10 -2.44
N LYS A 322 20.97 -18.42 -2.39
CA LYS A 322 20.29 -19.18 -3.45
C LYS A 322 18.81 -18.80 -3.60
N LEU A 323 18.11 -18.60 -2.49
CA LEU A 323 16.70 -18.18 -2.48
C LEU A 323 16.54 -16.73 -2.97
N SER A 324 17.53 -15.86 -2.70
CA SER A 324 17.48 -14.42 -2.94
C SER A 324 17.09 -14.06 -4.37
N THR A 325 17.71 -14.70 -5.35
CA THR A 325 17.46 -14.47 -6.78
C THR A 325 16.01 -14.77 -7.15
N THR A 326 15.53 -15.96 -6.77
CA THR A 326 14.15 -16.39 -7.06
C THR A 326 13.15 -15.48 -6.36
N ALA A 327 13.40 -15.14 -5.09
CA ALA A 327 12.56 -14.26 -4.31
C ALA A 327 12.44 -12.85 -4.92
N VAL A 328 13.54 -12.28 -5.41
CA VAL A 328 13.55 -10.96 -6.08
C VAL A 328 12.69 -10.99 -7.34
N VAL A 329 12.84 -12.00 -8.20
CA VAL A 329 12.07 -12.08 -9.44
C VAL A 329 10.57 -12.24 -9.13
N ILE A 330 10.20 -13.12 -8.20
CA ILE A 330 8.81 -13.29 -7.76
C ILE A 330 8.26 -11.97 -7.22
N TRP A 331 9.04 -11.24 -6.41
CA TRP A 331 8.58 -10.00 -5.81
C TRP A 331 8.41 -8.88 -6.85
N LEU A 332 9.29 -8.76 -7.84
CA LEU A 332 9.13 -7.81 -8.96
C LEU A 332 7.93 -8.16 -9.83
N LEU A 333 7.68 -9.46 -10.06
CA LEU A 333 6.47 -9.90 -10.75
C LEU A 333 5.22 -9.58 -9.93
N MET A 334 5.24 -9.78 -8.60
CA MET A 334 4.15 -9.40 -7.71
C MET A 334 3.89 -7.90 -7.75
N PHE A 335 4.95 -7.08 -7.70
CA PHE A 335 4.83 -5.63 -7.87
C PHE A 335 4.08 -5.27 -9.14
N TYR A 336 4.55 -5.81 -10.27
CA TYR A 336 4.03 -5.49 -11.58
C TYR A 336 2.59 -6.01 -11.71
N ALA A 337 2.33 -7.25 -11.29
CA ALA A 337 1.00 -7.85 -11.28
C ALA A 337 0.00 -7.02 -10.46
N LEU A 338 0.36 -6.64 -9.24
CA LEU A 338 -0.54 -5.92 -8.34
C LEU A 338 -0.65 -4.44 -8.71
N PHE A 339 0.44 -3.68 -8.59
CA PHE A 339 0.41 -2.21 -8.68
C PHE A 339 0.29 -1.70 -10.12
N HIS A 340 0.86 -2.42 -11.08
CA HIS A 340 0.78 -2.03 -12.47
C HIS A 340 -0.41 -2.67 -13.17
N ALA A 341 -0.47 -3.98 -13.32
CA ALA A 341 -1.49 -4.65 -14.10
C ALA A 341 -2.88 -4.59 -13.43
N PHE A 342 -3.02 -5.12 -12.22
CA PHE A 342 -4.31 -5.23 -11.52
C PHE A 342 -4.91 -3.86 -11.16
N LEU A 343 -4.17 -2.98 -10.49
CA LEU A 343 -4.71 -1.66 -10.12
C LEU A 343 -5.04 -0.78 -11.34
N ASN A 344 -4.31 -0.88 -12.45
CA ASN A 344 -4.69 -0.17 -13.67
C ASN A 344 -5.92 -0.79 -14.34
N ALA A 345 -6.06 -2.13 -14.34
CA ALA A 345 -7.27 -2.78 -14.84
C ALA A 345 -8.49 -2.35 -14.02
N LEU A 346 -8.38 -2.36 -12.68
CA LEU A 346 -9.41 -1.90 -11.76
C LEU A 346 -9.72 -0.41 -11.95
N ALA A 347 -8.68 0.43 -12.09
CA ALA A 347 -8.86 1.85 -12.39
C ALA A 347 -9.58 2.08 -13.72
N GLU A 348 -9.28 1.29 -14.75
CA GLU A 348 -9.94 1.40 -16.05
C GLU A 348 -11.42 1.03 -15.93
N VAL A 349 -11.75 -0.11 -15.28
CA VAL A 349 -13.14 -0.55 -15.01
C VAL A 349 -13.91 0.53 -14.28
N LEU A 350 -13.31 1.11 -13.24
CA LEU A 350 -13.97 2.15 -12.46
C LEU A 350 -13.98 3.48 -13.17
N ARG A 351 -13.14 3.73 -14.19
CA ARG A 351 -12.80 5.06 -14.75
C ARG A 351 -12.11 6.00 -13.74
N PHE A 352 -11.30 5.44 -12.85
CA PHE A 352 -10.44 6.18 -11.95
C PHE A 352 -9.25 6.79 -12.72
N GLY A 353 -9.11 8.11 -12.61
CA GLY A 353 -8.21 8.89 -13.46
C GLY A 353 -6.79 9.07 -12.93
N ASP A 354 -6.59 9.07 -11.61
CA ASP A 354 -5.26 9.20 -11.01
C ASP A 354 -4.62 7.82 -10.79
N ARG A 355 -3.78 7.38 -11.71
CA ARG A 355 -3.18 6.03 -11.68
C ARG A 355 -1.77 6.04 -11.14
N THR A 356 -1.42 7.02 -10.32
CA THR A 356 -0.08 7.13 -9.72
C THR A 356 0.08 6.24 -8.48
N PHE A 357 -0.14 4.93 -8.64
CA PHE A 357 -0.05 3.94 -7.56
C PHE A 357 1.39 3.75 -7.04
N TYR A 358 2.38 4.09 -7.87
CA TYR A 358 3.80 4.05 -7.57
C TYR A 358 4.53 5.07 -8.45
N LEU A 359 5.76 5.41 -8.06
CA LEU A 359 6.70 6.23 -8.84
C LEU A 359 7.97 5.43 -9.14
N ALA A 360 9.00 6.06 -9.73
CA ALA A 360 10.27 5.43 -10.09
C ALA A 360 11.12 5.01 -8.87
N TRP A 361 10.58 4.13 -8.03
CA TRP A 361 11.18 3.67 -6.78
C TRP A 361 12.48 2.89 -7.00
N TRP A 362 12.67 2.28 -8.16
CA TRP A 362 13.89 1.57 -8.54
C TRP A 362 15.13 2.47 -8.61
N ASN A 363 14.94 3.78 -8.78
CA ASN A 363 16.00 4.78 -8.78
C ASN A 363 16.23 5.43 -7.41
N SER A 364 15.58 4.95 -6.34
CA SER A 364 15.70 5.56 -5.02
C SER A 364 17.16 5.53 -4.54
N GLY A 365 17.68 6.69 -4.16
CA GLY A 365 19.03 6.83 -3.61
C GLY A 365 19.13 6.49 -2.12
N ASN A 366 18.00 6.44 -1.40
CA ASN A 366 17.94 6.06 0.00
C ASN A 366 16.62 5.30 0.29
N LEU A 367 16.58 4.63 1.44
CA LEU A 367 15.47 3.76 1.79
C LEU A 367 14.19 4.52 2.18
N ALA A 368 14.31 5.73 2.72
CA ALA A 368 13.14 6.56 3.04
C ALA A 368 12.41 7.00 1.76
N THR A 369 13.16 7.40 0.73
CA THR A 369 12.62 7.72 -0.59
C THR A 369 11.93 6.50 -1.20
N TYR A 370 12.54 5.32 -1.14
CA TYR A 370 11.90 4.08 -1.60
C TYR A 370 10.50 3.86 -1.00
N TRP A 371 10.35 3.95 0.33
CA TRP A 371 9.07 3.73 1.01
C TRP A 371 7.98 4.75 0.64
N ARG A 372 8.36 5.95 0.18
CA ARG A 372 7.42 6.97 -0.33
C ARG A 372 6.93 6.69 -1.76
N LEU A 373 7.74 5.99 -2.56
CA LEU A 373 7.53 5.83 -4.01
C LEU A 373 6.93 4.47 -4.39
N TRP A 374 7.23 3.42 -3.62
CA TRP A 374 6.86 2.04 -3.90
C TRP A 374 5.34 1.79 -3.90
N ASN A 375 4.67 2.09 -2.78
CA ASN A 375 3.24 1.86 -2.58
C ASN A 375 2.59 3.18 -2.16
N ARG A 376 2.28 4.01 -3.15
CA ARG A 376 1.72 5.34 -2.89
C ARG A 376 0.37 5.30 -2.19
N PRO A 377 -0.58 4.40 -2.49
CA PRO A 377 -1.84 4.32 -1.77
C PRO A 377 -1.66 4.20 -0.25
N VAL A 378 -0.75 3.33 0.21
CA VAL A 378 -0.46 3.16 1.64
C VAL A 378 0.32 4.35 2.20
N TYR A 379 1.34 4.84 1.48
CA TYR A 379 2.10 6.02 1.90
C TYR A 379 1.19 7.25 2.09
N LEU A 380 0.30 7.51 1.13
CA LEU A 380 -0.64 8.63 1.17
C LEU A 380 -1.64 8.49 2.32
N PHE A 381 -2.11 7.27 2.59
CA PHE A 381 -2.96 6.99 3.74
C PHE A 381 -2.26 7.36 5.06
N PHE A 382 -1.05 6.83 5.30
CA PHE A 382 -0.30 7.14 6.52
C PHE A 382 0.10 8.62 6.60
N LYS A 383 0.47 9.24 5.48
CA LYS A 383 0.78 10.67 5.43
C LYS A 383 -0.43 11.49 5.88
N ARG A 384 -1.61 11.25 5.29
CA ARG A 384 -2.82 12.05 5.52
C ARG A 384 -3.53 11.75 6.84
N HIS A 385 -3.59 10.48 7.25
CA HIS A 385 -4.41 10.08 8.41
C HIS A 385 -3.63 9.84 9.70
N VAL A 386 -2.30 9.72 9.63
CA VAL A 386 -1.47 9.48 10.81
C VAL A 386 -0.43 10.58 10.99
N TYR A 387 0.43 10.80 9.99
CA TYR A 387 1.58 11.69 10.10
C TYR A 387 1.18 13.17 10.22
N ILE A 388 0.44 13.72 9.25
CA ILE A 388 0.05 15.14 9.27
C ILE A 388 -0.75 15.47 10.54
N PRO A 389 -1.82 14.75 10.90
CA PRO A 389 -2.58 15.04 12.13
C PRO A 389 -1.72 14.99 13.40
N ALA A 390 -0.77 14.05 13.51
CA ALA A 390 0.13 13.98 14.65
C ALA A 390 1.07 15.20 14.72
N VAL A 391 1.64 15.61 13.59
CA VAL A 391 2.46 16.83 13.50
C VAL A 391 1.64 18.08 13.85
N GLN A 392 0.40 18.17 13.38
CA GLN A 392 -0.52 19.27 13.71
C GLN A 392 -0.83 19.37 15.21
N ARG A 393 -0.85 18.23 15.91
CA ARG A 393 -1.02 18.15 17.37
C ARG A 393 0.26 18.44 18.15
N GLY A 394 1.35 18.82 17.48
CA GLY A 394 2.62 19.18 18.10
C GLY A 394 3.59 18.02 18.33
N VAL A 395 3.30 16.81 17.81
CA VAL A 395 4.22 15.67 17.93
C VAL A 395 5.43 15.90 17.00
N PRO A 396 6.68 15.71 17.48
CA PRO A 396 7.87 15.91 16.64
C PRO A 396 7.89 15.00 15.40
N PRO A 397 8.38 15.48 14.24
CA PRO A 397 8.40 14.70 12.99
C PRO A 397 9.06 13.32 13.09
N ALA A 398 10.14 13.19 13.87
CA ALA A 398 10.83 11.92 14.08
C ALA A 398 9.96 10.90 14.83
N VAL A 399 9.21 11.36 15.84
CA VAL A 399 8.27 10.51 16.59
C VAL A 399 7.08 10.12 15.71
N CYS A 400 6.59 11.03 14.85
CA CYS A 400 5.55 10.71 13.87
C CYS A 400 6.02 9.66 12.84
N GLN A 401 7.27 9.73 12.39
CA GLN A 401 7.85 8.70 11.51
C GLN A 401 7.93 7.36 12.22
N LEU A 402 8.45 7.32 13.46
CA LEU A 402 8.50 6.10 14.26
C LEU A 402 7.10 5.49 14.46
N LEU A 403 6.10 6.32 14.77
CA LEU A 403 4.71 5.89 14.92
C LEU A 403 4.17 5.24 13.64
N VAL A 404 4.41 5.84 12.48
CA VAL A 404 3.98 5.28 11.19
C VAL A 404 4.66 3.93 10.93
N PHE A 405 5.98 3.83 11.16
CA PHE A 405 6.70 2.57 11.02
C PHE A 405 6.24 1.50 12.00
N LEU A 406 5.92 1.87 13.25
CA LEU A 406 5.40 0.95 14.25
C LEU A 406 4.04 0.38 13.86
N ILE A 407 3.09 1.24 13.46
CA ILE A 407 1.77 0.79 13.00
C ILE A 407 1.93 -0.08 11.74
N SER A 408 2.77 0.33 10.79
CA SER A 408 3.06 -0.47 9.60
C SER A 408 3.65 -1.85 9.96
N ALA A 409 4.61 -1.92 10.89
CA ALA A 409 5.22 -3.16 11.34
C ALA A 409 4.20 -4.13 11.95
N LEU A 410 3.28 -3.63 12.78
CA LEU A 410 2.19 -4.43 13.35
C LEU A 410 1.28 -4.99 12.25
N LEU A 411 0.91 -4.17 11.26
CA LEU A 411 0.07 -4.62 10.16
C LEU A 411 0.75 -5.67 9.28
N HIS A 412 2.08 -5.58 9.08
CA HIS A 412 2.83 -6.60 8.34
C HIS A 412 2.92 -7.92 9.11
N GLU A 413 3.07 -7.89 10.44
CA GLU A 413 3.03 -9.10 11.27
C GLU A 413 1.65 -9.76 11.23
N VAL A 414 0.57 -8.97 11.29
CA VAL A 414 -0.80 -9.47 11.11
C VAL A 414 -0.96 -10.10 9.71
N LEU A 415 -0.41 -9.47 8.68
CA LEU A 415 -0.54 -9.93 7.29
C LEU A 415 0.19 -11.25 7.01
N VAL A 416 1.37 -11.45 7.61
CA VAL A 416 2.21 -12.62 7.34
C VAL A 416 2.06 -13.68 8.44
N GLY A 417 2.06 -13.28 9.70
CA GLY A 417 2.05 -14.19 10.85
C GLY A 417 0.72 -14.91 11.05
N ILE A 418 -0.41 -14.25 10.78
CA ILE A 418 -1.73 -14.90 10.94
C ILE A 418 -1.93 -16.02 9.92
N PRO A 419 -1.78 -15.80 8.59
CA PRO A 419 -2.00 -16.87 7.63
C PRO A 419 -0.98 -18.00 7.70
N THR A 420 0.17 -17.76 8.35
CA THR A 420 1.22 -18.77 8.58
C THR A 420 1.11 -19.42 9.95
N HIS A 421 0.07 -19.12 10.74
CA HIS A 421 -0.13 -19.65 12.10
C HIS A 421 1.09 -19.43 13.02
N SER A 422 1.82 -18.35 12.80
CA SER A 422 3.13 -18.13 13.43
C SER A 422 3.36 -16.64 13.68
N ILE A 423 3.00 -16.17 14.88
CA ILE A 423 3.21 -14.78 15.30
C ILE A 423 4.54 -14.67 16.03
N THR A 424 5.65 -14.69 15.28
CA THR A 424 7.01 -14.66 15.86
C THR A 424 7.68 -13.30 15.82
N GLY A 425 7.06 -12.32 15.17
CA GLY A 425 7.59 -10.95 15.12
C GLY A 425 8.69 -10.75 14.08
N PHE A 426 8.98 -11.72 13.20
CA PHE A 426 10.03 -11.54 12.18
C PHE A 426 9.67 -10.46 11.17
N ALA A 427 8.40 -10.38 10.74
CA ALA A 427 7.97 -9.29 9.87
C ALA A 427 7.95 -7.95 10.63
N PHE A 428 7.51 -7.96 11.90
CA PHE A 428 7.53 -6.77 12.77
C PHE A 428 8.95 -6.19 12.93
N TRP A 429 9.91 -7.02 13.36
CA TRP A 429 11.29 -6.60 13.55
C TRP A 429 12.00 -6.30 12.23
N GLY A 430 11.69 -7.03 11.15
CA GLY A 430 12.18 -6.72 9.81
C GLY A 430 11.78 -5.33 9.33
N MET A 431 10.55 -4.91 9.64
CA MET A 431 10.04 -3.56 9.33
C MET A 431 10.66 -2.49 10.24
N LEU A 432 10.81 -2.72 11.55
CA LEU A 432 11.48 -1.76 12.45
C LEU A 432 12.98 -1.63 12.15
N GLY A 433 13.63 -2.71 11.73
CA GLY A 433 15.03 -2.72 11.28
C GLY A 433 15.31 -1.82 10.07
N GLN A 434 14.26 -1.40 9.35
CA GLN A 434 14.39 -0.39 8.28
C GLN A 434 14.74 1.00 8.83
N ILE A 435 14.38 1.33 10.07
CA ILE A 435 14.60 2.68 10.64
C ILE A 435 16.10 2.98 10.80
N PRO A 436 16.93 2.12 11.44
CA PRO A 436 18.37 2.31 11.46
C PRO A 436 18.98 2.38 10.06
N LEU A 437 18.49 1.54 9.13
CA LEU A 437 19.00 1.53 7.76
C LEU A 437 18.67 2.81 6.98
N ILE A 438 17.50 3.42 7.25
CA ILE A 438 17.15 4.75 6.75
C ILE A 438 18.16 5.78 7.28
N ALA A 439 18.49 5.76 8.57
CA ALA A 439 19.47 6.69 9.14
C ALA A 439 20.85 6.54 8.49
N ILE A 440 21.30 5.30 8.26
CA ILE A 440 22.58 5.00 7.59
C ILE A 440 22.56 5.49 6.14
N THR A 441 21.55 5.11 5.36
CA THR A 441 21.47 5.49 3.93
C THR A 441 21.31 6.99 3.74
N HIS A 442 20.60 7.68 4.64
CA HIS A 442 20.49 9.13 4.66
C HIS A 442 21.84 9.80 5.01
N GLY A 443 22.59 9.24 5.96
CA GLY A 443 23.94 9.71 6.29
C GLY A 443 24.90 9.60 5.09
N ILE A 444 24.83 8.48 4.36
CA ILE A 444 25.63 8.26 3.14
C ILE A 444 25.26 9.27 2.04
N GLU A 445 23.96 9.52 1.85
CA GLU A 445 23.48 10.51 0.88
C GLU A 445 23.95 11.93 1.24
N LYS A 446 23.92 12.30 2.53
CA LYS A 446 24.45 13.59 2.99
C LYS A 446 25.96 13.72 2.75
N TRP A 447 26.71 12.62 2.89
CA TRP A 447 28.15 12.61 2.70
C TRP A 447 28.57 12.66 1.23
N ARG A 448 27.92 11.89 0.36
CA ARG A 448 28.30 11.77 -1.07
C ARG A 448 27.48 12.59 -2.04
N GLY A 449 26.38 13.21 -1.59
CA GLY A 449 25.46 13.99 -2.42
C GLY A 449 24.26 13.18 -2.93
N LYS A 450 23.18 13.91 -3.26
CA LYS A 450 21.95 13.36 -3.84
C LYS A 450 22.25 12.67 -5.18
N GLY A 451 21.68 11.49 -5.40
CA GLY A 451 21.79 10.75 -6.66
C GLY A 451 23.02 9.83 -6.79
N THR A 452 23.82 9.65 -5.74
CA THR A 452 24.90 8.68 -5.77
C THR A 452 24.39 7.24 -5.90
N SER A 453 25.00 6.47 -6.80
CA SER A 453 24.63 5.09 -7.08
C SER A 453 24.81 4.17 -5.86
N LEU A 454 25.68 4.54 -4.91
CA LEU A 454 25.97 3.73 -3.73
C LEU A 454 24.74 3.48 -2.86
N GLY A 455 23.94 4.50 -2.57
CA GLY A 455 22.73 4.33 -1.77
C GLY A 455 21.67 3.47 -2.47
N ASN A 456 21.58 3.57 -3.80
CA ASN A 456 20.75 2.70 -4.62
C ASN A 456 21.26 1.24 -4.63
N THR A 457 22.58 1.03 -4.69
CA THR A 457 23.18 -0.31 -4.59
C THR A 457 22.95 -0.94 -3.22
N ILE A 458 23.11 -0.18 -2.12
CA ILE A 458 22.82 -0.66 -0.76
C ILE A 458 21.35 -1.04 -0.63
N PHE A 459 20.46 -0.20 -1.16
CA PHE A 459 19.03 -0.51 -1.24
C PHE A 459 18.80 -1.86 -1.93
N TRP A 460 19.37 -2.07 -3.12
CA TRP A 460 19.20 -3.33 -3.85
C TRP A 460 19.81 -4.53 -3.13
N ILE A 461 20.95 -4.38 -2.46
CA ILE A 461 21.56 -5.48 -1.67
C ILE A 461 20.65 -5.87 -0.51
N VAL A 462 20.19 -4.90 0.29
CA VAL A 462 19.31 -5.19 1.43
C VAL A 462 18.00 -5.78 0.93
N PHE A 463 17.43 -5.19 -0.12
CA PHE A 463 16.18 -5.62 -0.71
C PHE A 463 16.27 -7.05 -1.27
N CYS A 464 17.33 -7.35 -2.01
CA CYS A 464 17.48 -8.60 -2.74
C CYS A 464 17.99 -9.73 -1.86
N VAL A 465 18.96 -9.47 -1.00
CA VAL A 465 19.74 -10.52 -0.34
C VAL A 465 19.29 -10.74 1.10
N VAL A 466 19.05 -9.66 1.85
CA VAL A 466 18.95 -9.75 3.32
C VAL A 466 17.51 -9.69 3.81
N GLY A 467 16.67 -8.82 3.26
CA GLY A 467 15.33 -8.57 3.81
C GLY A 467 14.34 -9.68 3.48
N GLN A 468 13.83 -9.65 2.25
CA GLN A 468 12.63 -10.40 1.87
C GLN A 468 12.87 -11.92 1.81
N PRO A 469 14.00 -12.42 1.28
CA PRO A 469 14.27 -13.85 1.24
C PRO A 469 14.45 -14.45 2.64
N THR A 470 15.10 -13.71 3.56
CA THR A 470 15.31 -14.17 4.94
C THR A 470 13.99 -14.30 5.67
N ILE A 471 13.11 -13.28 5.58
CA ILE A 471 11.78 -13.33 6.20
C ILE A 471 10.97 -14.49 5.61
N ALA A 472 10.97 -14.66 4.29
CA ALA A 472 10.26 -15.77 3.65
C ALA A 472 10.78 -17.15 4.10
N LEU A 473 12.10 -17.33 4.20
CA LEU A 473 12.71 -18.57 4.69
C LEU A 473 12.31 -18.86 6.14
N LEU A 474 12.34 -17.84 7.01
CA LEU A 474 12.01 -17.99 8.43
C LEU A 474 10.55 -18.37 8.66
N TYR A 475 9.59 -17.70 7.97
CA TYR A 475 8.18 -18.06 8.07
C TYR A 475 7.88 -19.42 7.42
N TYR A 476 8.56 -19.78 6.32
CA TYR A 476 8.44 -21.10 5.74
C TYR A 476 8.93 -22.19 6.69
N TYR A 477 10.11 -22.00 7.30
CA TYR A 477 10.64 -22.92 8.30
C TYR A 477 9.66 -23.11 9.46
N GLN A 478 9.12 -22.02 10.00
CA GLN A 478 8.13 -22.08 11.07
C GLN A 478 6.88 -22.83 10.66
N TRP A 479 6.33 -22.52 9.48
CA TRP A 479 5.18 -23.24 8.92
C TRP A 479 5.44 -24.74 8.86
N THR A 480 6.61 -25.15 8.35
CA THR A 480 6.96 -26.57 8.24
C THR A 480 7.23 -27.23 9.58
N ALA A 481 7.75 -26.48 10.57
CA ALA A 481 7.99 -26.98 11.91
C ALA A 481 6.69 -27.17 12.70
N THR A 482 5.69 -26.31 12.48
CA THR A 482 4.37 -26.40 13.13
C THR A 482 3.42 -27.36 12.41
N HIS A 483 3.60 -27.60 11.12
CA HIS A 483 2.77 -28.49 10.30
C HIS A 483 3.56 -29.69 9.77
N LYS A 484 4.38 -30.34 10.61
CA LYS A 484 5.09 -31.56 10.20
C LYS A 484 4.08 -32.57 9.69
N PHE A 485 4.24 -32.99 8.44
CA PHE A 485 3.47 -34.09 7.87
C PHE A 485 4.21 -35.39 8.16
N ASP A 486 3.48 -36.46 8.54
CA ASP A 486 4.05 -37.80 8.57
C ASP A 486 4.42 -38.25 7.14
N SER A 487 5.15 -39.35 7.01
CA SER A 487 5.55 -39.92 5.70
C SER A 487 4.37 -40.31 4.79
N ASN A 488 3.13 -40.26 5.30
CA ASN A 488 1.89 -40.53 4.58
C ASN A 488 1.11 -39.24 4.21
N GLY A 489 1.66 -38.06 4.52
CA GLY A 489 1.05 -36.76 4.19
C GLY A 489 -0.04 -36.29 5.17
N ASN A 490 -0.16 -36.92 6.34
CA ASN A 490 -1.08 -36.47 7.39
C ASN A 490 -0.38 -35.50 8.34
N THR A 491 -1.08 -34.45 8.79
CA THR A 491 -0.58 -33.55 9.83
C THR A 491 -0.34 -34.33 11.14
N VAL A 492 0.88 -34.26 11.67
CA VAL A 492 1.25 -34.83 12.99
C VAL A 492 0.70 -34.00 14.12
#